data_AF-A0A8T9AF47-F1
#
_entry.id   AF-A0A8T9AF47-F1
#
_cell.length_a   1.000
_cell.length_b   1.000
_cell.length_c   1.000
_cell.angle_alpha   90.00
_cell.angle_beta   90.00
_cell.angle_gamma   90.00
#
_symmetry.space_group_name_H-M   'P 1'
#
loop_
_entity.id
_entity.type
_entity.pdbx_description
1 polymer ?
#
loop_
_entity_poly.entity_id
_entity_poly.type
_entity_poly.pdbx_seq_one_letter_code
_entity_poly.pdbx_strand_id
1 'polypeptide(L)'
;VTYSGAPDTVKGKHIGDKVLREKIEQYQPLLFIGGHMHEHQGQTKIGKTIVVNPGYGREGKAAVIELSDGKPKIEKIKFVRI
;
A
#
# COMPACT_ATOMS: atom_id res chain seq x y z
N VAL A 1 6.19 3.85 0.97
CA VAL A 1 7.11 3.10 0.09
C VAL A 1 7.18 3.88 -1.20
N THR A 2 8.38 4.22 -1.68
CA THR A 2 8.54 4.97 -2.94
C THR A 2 8.03 4.13 -4.12
N TYR A 3 7.14 4.65 -4.97
CA TYR A 3 6.83 4.07 -6.30
C TYR A 3 6.16 5.12 -7.22
N SER A 4 6.30 4.94 -8.53
CA SER A 4 5.62 5.77 -9.53
C SER A 4 4.11 5.57 -9.46
N GLY A 5 3.37 6.63 -9.15
CA GLY A 5 1.93 6.58 -8.84
C GLY A 5 1.60 6.56 -7.34
N ALA A 6 2.60 6.56 -6.46
CA ALA A 6 2.38 6.86 -5.06
C ALA A 6 2.05 8.35 -4.94
N PRO A 7 1.00 8.75 -4.21
CA PRO A 7 0.73 10.16 -3.92
C PRO A 7 1.81 10.82 -3.05
N ASP A 8 2.91 10.12 -2.74
CA ASP A 8 4.06 10.55 -1.97
C ASP A 8 4.96 11.53 -2.78
N THR A 9 4.45 12.71 -3.13
CA THR A 9 5.24 13.77 -3.79
C THR A 9 5.32 15.02 -2.90
N VAL A 10 6.35 15.10 -2.06
CA VAL A 10 6.71 16.37 -1.39
C VAL A 10 7.79 17.05 -2.24
N LYS A 11 7.47 18.17 -2.89
CA LYS A 11 8.39 18.93 -3.79
C LYS A 11 9.03 18.08 -4.90
N GLY A 12 8.28 17.16 -5.51
CA GLY A 12 8.79 16.32 -6.60
C GLY A 12 9.75 15.20 -6.17
N LYS A 13 9.98 15.01 -4.87
CA LYS A 13 10.80 13.91 -4.34
C LYS A 13 9.93 12.90 -3.60
N HIS A 14 10.10 11.62 -3.95
CA HIS A 14 9.47 10.53 -3.25
C HIS A 14 10.10 10.34 -1.86
N ILE A 15 9.34 10.61 -0.80
CA ILE A 15 9.75 10.40 0.61
C ILE A 15 9.22 9.05 1.08
N GLY A 16 9.65 7.98 0.42
CA GLY A 16 9.38 6.62 0.86
C GLY A 16 10.65 5.97 1.36
N ASP A 17 10.53 5.08 2.33
CA ASP A 17 11.65 4.27 2.80
C ASP A 17 12.19 3.41 1.64
N LYS A 18 13.42 3.72 1.20
CA LYS A 18 14.13 2.99 0.14
C LYS A 18 14.38 1.54 0.53
N VAL A 19 14.68 1.28 1.80
CA VAL A 19 14.95 -0.07 2.31
C VAL A 19 13.68 -0.90 2.22
N LEU A 20 12.52 -0.35 2.59
CA LEU A 20 11.25 -1.06 2.42
C LEU A 20 10.95 -1.37 0.95
N ARG A 21 11.25 -0.43 0.02
CA ARG A 21 11.09 -0.68 -1.40
C ARG A 21 11.99 -1.83 -1.87
N GLU A 22 13.28 -1.79 -1.54
CA GLU A 22 14.24 -2.83 -1.90
C GLU A 22 13.81 -4.20 -1.35
N LYS A 23 13.29 -4.24 -0.11
CA LYS A 23 12.77 -5.48 0.47
C LYS A 23 11.52 -5.98 -0.25
N ILE A 24 10.61 -5.11 -0.66
CA ILE A 24 9.43 -5.49 -1.46
C ILE A 24 9.87 -5.99 -2.85
N GLU A 25 10.82 -5.34 -3.48
CA GLU A 25 11.38 -5.74 -4.79
C GLU A 25 12.15 -7.07 -4.70
N GLN A 26 12.87 -7.31 -3.60
CA GLN A 26 13.64 -8.53 -3.37
C GLN A 26 12.74 -9.74 -3.05
N TYR A 27 11.83 -9.60 -2.07
CA TYR A 27 11.05 -10.73 -1.56
C TYR A 27 9.73 -10.92 -2.31
N GLN A 28 9.23 -9.87 -2.96
CA GLN A 28 8.00 -9.89 -3.74
C GLN A 28 6.82 -10.55 -2.98
N PRO A 29 6.46 -10.06 -1.77
CA PRO A 29 5.34 -10.63 -1.03
C PRO A 29 4.03 -10.47 -1.81
N LEU A 30 2.99 -11.22 -1.43
CA LEU A 30 1.66 -11.05 -2.05
C LEU A 30 1.09 -9.65 -1.77
N LEU A 31 1.22 -9.21 -0.53
CA LEU A 31 0.60 -8.01 0.00
C LEU A 31 1.56 -7.30 0.95
N PHE A 32 1.64 -5.98 0.84
CA PHE A 32 2.29 -5.12 1.81
C PHE A 32 1.30 -4.04 2.24
N ILE A 33 1.04 -3.94 3.55
CA ILE A 33 0.13 -2.95 4.12
C ILE A 33 0.99 -1.93 4.86
N GLY A 34 0.91 -0.66 4.46
CA GLY A 34 1.68 0.37 5.12
C GLY A 34 1.36 1.77 4.59
N GLY A 35 1.31 2.73 5.50
CA GLY A 35 1.27 4.16 5.21
C GLY A 35 2.56 4.81 5.72
N HIS A 36 3.11 5.75 4.95
CA HIS A 36 4.21 6.60 5.42
C HIS A 36 3.74 8.03 5.69
N MET A 37 2.75 8.51 4.92
CA MET A 37 2.07 9.76 5.19
C MET A 37 0.59 9.50 5.46
N HIS A 38 0.10 10.06 6.56
CA HIS A 38 -1.30 9.99 6.98
C HIS A 38 -2.29 10.57 5.94
N GLU A 39 -1.81 11.27 4.91
CA GLU A 39 -2.65 12.10 4.05
C GLU A 39 -3.39 11.37 2.92
N HIS A 40 -2.99 10.13 2.56
CA HIS A 40 -3.56 9.45 1.38
C HIS A 40 -4.00 8.00 1.65
N GLN A 41 -5.16 7.64 1.10
CA GLN A 41 -5.69 6.27 1.07
C GLN A 41 -5.62 5.75 -0.37
N GLY A 42 -5.18 4.50 -0.57
CA GLY A 42 -5.10 3.93 -1.91
C GLY A 42 -4.27 2.65 -1.99
N GLN A 43 -4.07 2.16 -3.21
CA GLN A 43 -3.25 0.98 -3.48
C GLN A 43 -2.38 1.18 -4.72
N THR A 44 -1.33 0.37 -4.81
CA THR A 44 -0.51 0.23 -6.01
C THR A 44 -0.01 -1.19 -6.18
N LYS A 45 0.82 -1.38 -7.20
CA LYS A 45 1.58 -2.59 -7.42
C LYS A 45 3.09 -2.31 -7.57
N ILE A 46 3.91 -3.10 -6.89
CA ILE A 46 5.37 -3.12 -7.05
C ILE A 46 5.78 -4.55 -7.43
N GLY A 47 6.12 -4.76 -8.70
CA GLY A 47 6.31 -6.12 -9.24
C GLY A 47 5.02 -6.93 -9.12
N LYS A 48 5.01 -8.04 -8.37
CA LYS A 48 3.80 -8.82 -8.06
C LYS A 48 3.11 -8.43 -6.75
N THR A 49 3.78 -7.62 -5.92
CA THR A 49 3.29 -7.20 -4.62
C THR A 49 2.21 -6.14 -4.77
N ILE A 50 1.05 -6.35 -4.16
CA ILE A 50 0.06 -5.28 -3.97
C ILE A 50 0.44 -4.50 -2.70
N VAL A 51 0.56 -3.18 -2.82
CA VAL A 51 0.85 -2.29 -1.70
C VAL A 51 -0.40 -1.49 -1.39
N VAL A 52 -0.89 -1.56 -0.15
CA VAL A 52 -2.12 -0.88 0.28
C VAL A 52 -1.80 0.12 1.39
N ASN A 53 -2.22 1.36 1.19
CA ASN A 53 -2.28 2.38 2.23
C ASN A 53 -3.75 2.54 2.68
N PRO A 54 -4.10 2.12 3.91
CA PRO A 54 -5.48 2.19 4.41
C PRO A 54 -5.98 3.62 4.67
N GLY A 55 -5.08 4.62 4.70
CA GLY A 55 -5.39 6.00 5.06
C GLY A 55 -5.33 6.24 6.57
N TYR A 56 -5.68 7.45 6.99
CA TYR A 56 -5.63 7.85 8.40
C TYR A 56 -6.86 7.42 9.19
N GLY A 57 -6.67 6.51 10.14
CA GLY A 57 -7.75 6.02 10.99
C GLY A 57 -8.47 7.12 11.78
N ARG A 58 -7.82 8.23 12.12
CA ARG A 58 -8.49 9.38 12.79
C ARG A 58 -9.52 10.08 11.91
N GLU A 59 -9.40 9.99 10.60
CA GLU A 59 -10.39 10.51 9.66
C GLU A 59 -11.48 9.48 9.31
N GLY A 60 -11.45 8.32 9.99
CA GLY A 60 -12.31 7.19 9.69
C GLY A 60 -11.84 6.35 8.52
N LYS A 61 -10.69 6.62 7.90
CA LYS A 61 -10.25 5.90 6.70
C LYS A 61 -9.73 4.49 7.06
N ALA A 62 -10.22 3.46 6.37
CA ALA A 62 -9.76 2.08 6.49
C ALA A 62 -9.81 1.33 5.14
N ALA A 63 -9.14 0.18 5.06
CA ALA A 63 -9.20 -0.72 3.91
C ALA A 63 -9.62 -2.14 4.35
N VAL A 64 -10.56 -2.73 3.63
CA VAL A 64 -10.97 -4.13 3.75
C VAL A 64 -10.31 -4.90 2.62
N ILE A 65 -9.55 -5.94 2.96
CA ILE A 65 -8.80 -6.77 2.02
C ILE A 65 -9.31 -8.19 2.17
N GLU A 66 -9.90 -8.73 1.10
CA GLU A 66 -10.39 -10.10 1.04
C GLU A 66 -9.34 -10.96 0.33
N LEU A 67 -8.88 -12.02 1.01
CA LEU A 67 -7.92 -12.99 0.50
C LEU A 67 -8.66 -14.28 0.13
N SER A 68 -8.23 -14.94 -0.94
CA SER A 68 -8.77 -16.24 -1.32
C SER A 68 -8.45 -17.28 -0.26
N ASP A 69 -9.42 -18.14 0.05
CA ASP A 69 -9.18 -19.28 0.93
C ASP A 69 -8.22 -20.29 0.28
N GLY A 70 -7.24 -20.75 1.05
CA GLY A 70 -6.24 -21.74 0.61
C GLY A 70 -5.31 -21.31 -0.55
N LYS A 71 -5.36 -20.06 -1.04
CA LYS A 71 -4.50 -19.57 -2.13
C LYS A 71 -3.90 -18.20 -1.81
N PRO A 72 -2.62 -17.95 -2.14
CA PRO A 72 -2.01 -16.63 -1.96
C PRO A 72 -2.49 -15.66 -3.06
N LYS A 73 -3.76 -15.27 -3.00
CA LYS A 73 -4.40 -14.36 -3.95
C LYS A 73 -5.30 -13.36 -3.22
N ILE A 74 -5.27 -12.12 -3.68
CA ILE A 74 -6.19 -11.07 -3.24
C ILE A 74 -7.42 -11.10 -4.15
N GLU A 75 -8.60 -11.21 -3.56
CA GLU A 75 -9.88 -11.21 -4.28
C GLU A 75 -10.46 -9.82 -4.42
N LYS A 76 -10.36 -9.04 -3.34
CA LYS A 76 -10.98 -7.71 -3.31
C LYS A 76 -10.24 -6.79 -2.35
N ILE A 77 -10.18 -5.52 -2.73
CA ILE A 77 -9.74 -4.43 -1.87
C ILE A 77 -10.82 -3.35 -1.93
N LYS A 78 -11.34 -2.98 -0.76
CA LYS A 78 -12.35 -1.93 -0.62
C LYS A 78 -11.86 -0.89 0.37
N PHE A 79 -11.84 0.36 -0.06
CA PHE A 79 -11.57 1.49 0.82
C PHE A 79 -12.88 1.96 1.43
N VAL A 80 -12.88 2.14 2.75
CA VAL A 80 -14.06 2.51 3.53
C VAL A 80 -13.74 3.70 4.43
N ARG A 81 -14.81 4.37 4.84
CA ARG A 81 -14.79 5.40 5.88
C ARG A 81 -15.76 5.00 6.98
N ILE A 82 -15.27 4.91 8.21
CA ILE A 82 -16.01 4.51 9.42
C ILE A 82 -16.17 5.69 10.38
#